data_AF-A0A418WDE2-F1
#
_entry.id   AF-A0A418WDE2-F1
#
_cell.length_a   1.000
_cell.length_b   1.000
_cell.length_c   1.000
_cell.angle_alpha   90.00
_cell.angle_beta   90.00
_cell.angle_gamma   90.00
#
_symmetry.space_group_name_H-M   'P 1'
#
loop_
_entity.id
_entity.type
_entity.pdbx_description
1 polymer ?
#
loop_
_entity_poly.entity_id
_entity_poly.type
_entity_poly.pdbx_seq_one_letter_code
_entity_poly.pdbx_strand_id
1 'polypeptide(L)'
;MPAFAETFDLADLDGENGFHLVSEAGSYNFGYSIATLGDVNGDGFDDIAVNSFDGPTILLGGQGPFAPSTTVSNEFPFETRTATLPDDLTEYESWIVGIGDVNGDGFADFDHHAFYATETYYEYEYGDSWTEIFFHDYGRIQYGGGSAATTGKRFGDRGLEDVDPSWLVPLGDVNGDGFDDVVVYVQDGSHPKVVFGSATGLPDNVNRGSAPSLAFTGASPFEINGAGDVNGDGITDVVVGVSDSSGVDHYVVYGGAGLAPGFFDLTSLDGTNGFKLTDARTVGTVGDVDGDGLDDLVVSMSGRTSSDPYYVVYGRAAGPAAIDASAVDGSDGFQIVNAGTRWVGRAGDINADGLDDFLIGNDYVVFGRADVGTGGLDATSVDGDNGFQIVATGIDTTSSWGGLIVQAAGDVNGDGVDDLVAGTRLENSVHVILGHAASAVNWVGTSARENHGGSPENDVLNGAGGNDYLRGWAVTTC
;
A
#
# COMPACT_ATOMS: atom_id res chain seq x y z
N MET A 1 -20.03 -20.25 2.25
CA MET A 1 -18.97 -20.37 1.24
C MET A 1 -17.82 -19.51 1.73
N PRO A 2 -16.55 -19.84 1.42
CA PRO A 2 -15.47 -18.89 1.63
C PRO A 2 -15.79 -17.56 0.95
N ALA A 3 -15.17 -16.47 1.42
CA ALA A 3 -15.25 -15.17 0.76
C ALA A 3 -14.82 -15.32 -0.71
N PHE A 4 -13.63 -15.88 -0.93
CA PHE A 4 -13.11 -16.07 -2.28
C PHE A 4 -13.02 -17.55 -2.64
N ALA A 5 -13.15 -17.87 -3.93
CA ALA A 5 -12.76 -19.18 -4.43
C ALA A 5 -11.22 -19.29 -4.45
N GLU A 6 -10.67 -20.52 -4.46
CA GLU A 6 -9.21 -20.78 -4.62
C GLU A 6 -8.58 -19.96 -5.76
N THR A 7 -9.36 -19.70 -6.81
CA THR A 7 -8.94 -18.86 -7.93
C THR A 7 -9.97 -17.76 -8.18
N PHE A 8 -9.48 -16.53 -8.29
CA PHE A 8 -10.25 -15.37 -8.73
C PHE A 8 -9.71 -14.90 -10.08
N ASP A 9 -10.52 -15.05 -11.14
CA ASP A 9 -10.14 -14.59 -12.47
C ASP A 9 -10.62 -13.15 -12.69
N LEU A 10 -9.72 -12.26 -13.08
CA LEU A 10 -10.06 -10.87 -13.42
C LEU A 10 -11.06 -10.79 -14.58
N ALA A 11 -11.16 -11.83 -15.41
CA ALA A 11 -12.17 -11.94 -16.46
C ALA A 11 -13.60 -12.13 -15.92
N ASP A 12 -13.77 -12.52 -14.65
CA ASP A 12 -15.04 -12.80 -14.00
C ASP A 12 -15.63 -11.59 -13.25
N LEU A 13 -15.04 -10.40 -13.39
CA LEU A 13 -15.55 -9.16 -12.78
C LEU A 13 -16.93 -8.78 -13.35
N ASP A 14 -17.92 -8.60 -12.47
CA ASP A 14 -19.34 -8.44 -12.82
C ASP A 14 -20.03 -7.19 -12.25
N GLY A 15 -19.29 -6.37 -11.50
CA GLY A 15 -19.78 -5.17 -10.83
C GLY A 15 -20.23 -5.39 -9.38
N GLU A 16 -20.46 -6.65 -8.96
CA GLU A 16 -20.70 -7.05 -7.56
C GLU A 16 -19.40 -7.50 -6.88
N ASN A 17 -18.56 -8.26 -7.59
CA ASN A 17 -17.23 -8.70 -7.11
C ASN A 17 -16.07 -7.76 -7.53
N GLY A 18 -16.41 -6.64 -8.16
CA GLY A 18 -15.48 -5.65 -8.69
C GLY A 18 -15.72 -5.33 -10.16
N PHE A 19 -14.84 -4.51 -10.71
CA PHE A 19 -15.04 -3.88 -12.02
C PHE A 19 -13.69 -3.56 -12.66
N HIS A 20 -13.68 -3.43 -13.99
CA HIS A 20 -12.49 -2.96 -14.69
C HIS A 20 -12.72 -1.61 -15.37
N LEU A 21 -11.66 -0.83 -15.39
CA LEU A 21 -11.60 0.52 -15.94
C LEU A 21 -10.70 0.49 -17.15
N VAL A 22 -11.19 1.02 -18.27
CA VAL A 22 -10.45 1.06 -19.54
C VAL A 22 -10.21 2.51 -19.92
N SER A 23 -8.98 2.85 -20.32
CA SER A 23 -8.69 4.19 -20.85
C SER A 23 -9.39 4.41 -22.19
N GLU A 24 -9.66 5.67 -22.54
CA GLU A 24 -10.02 6.01 -23.92
C GLU A 24 -8.88 5.68 -24.91
N ALA A 25 -9.24 5.56 -26.20
CA ALA A 25 -8.29 5.30 -27.27
C ALA A 25 -7.31 6.48 -27.44
N GLY A 26 -6.11 6.35 -26.90
CA GLY A 26 -5.06 7.37 -27.01
C GLY A 26 -4.06 7.37 -25.85
N SER A 27 -4.49 6.95 -24.65
CA SER A 27 -3.63 6.87 -23.48
C SER A 27 -2.62 5.74 -23.66
N TYR A 28 -1.33 6.07 -23.57
CA TYR A 28 -0.26 5.08 -23.55
C TYR A 28 0.02 4.66 -22.11
N ASN A 29 0.01 3.35 -21.84
CA ASN A 29 0.38 2.74 -20.56
C ASN A 29 -0.51 3.13 -19.36
N PHE A 30 -1.83 3.26 -19.57
CA PHE A 30 -2.76 3.40 -18.45
C PHE A 30 -2.71 2.14 -17.55
N GLY A 31 -2.52 2.32 -16.25
CA GLY A 31 -2.33 1.20 -15.31
C GLY A 31 -0.87 0.79 -15.12
N TYR A 32 0.10 1.60 -15.59
CA TYR A 32 1.53 1.34 -15.40
C TYR A 32 1.99 1.45 -13.94
N SER A 33 1.35 2.34 -13.19
CA SER A 33 1.54 2.56 -11.75
C SER A 33 0.20 3.00 -11.18
N ILE A 34 -0.11 2.52 -9.99
CA ILE A 34 -1.33 2.83 -9.27
C ILE A 34 -0.92 3.32 -7.88
N ALA A 35 -1.65 4.25 -7.30
CA ALA A 35 -1.44 4.71 -5.93
C ALA A 35 -2.78 4.77 -5.20
N THR A 36 -2.80 4.29 -3.96
CA THR A 36 -3.89 4.59 -3.04
C THR A 36 -3.69 6.01 -2.54
N LEU A 37 -4.74 6.82 -2.59
CA LEU A 37 -4.71 8.20 -2.14
C LEU A 37 -5.40 8.40 -0.79
N GLY A 38 -6.26 7.46 -0.37
CA GLY A 38 -7.20 7.65 0.73
C GLY A 38 -8.38 8.53 0.29
N ASP A 39 -9.23 8.94 1.23
CA ASP A 39 -10.37 9.81 0.93
C ASP A 39 -9.92 11.27 0.67
N VAL A 40 -9.65 11.60 -0.59
CA VAL A 40 -9.18 12.96 -0.98
C VAL A 40 -10.34 13.94 -1.15
N ASN A 41 -11.58 13.45 -1.10
CA ASN A 41 -12.76 14.23 -1.43
C ASN A 41 -13.79 14.36 -0.27
N GLY A 42 -13.61 13.59 0.80
CA GLY A 42 -14.34 13.57 2.07
C GLY A 42 -15.71 12.93 1.98
N ASP A 43 -15.93 12.04 1.01
CA ASP A 43 -17.18 11.31 0.90
C ASP A 43 -17.17 9.99 1.69
N GLY A 44 -16.04 9.64 2.29
CA GLY A 44 -15.85 8.48 3.16
C GLY A 44 -15.43 7.21 2.41
N PHE A 45 -14.89 7.36 1.19
CA PHE A 45 -14.40 6.27 0.36
C PHE A 45 -12.94 6.49 0.05
N ASP A 46 -12.16 5.41 0.02
CA ASP A 46 -10.78 5.54 -0.44
C ASP A 46 -10.75 5.80 -1.95
N ASP A 47 -9.95 6.80 -2.32
CA ASP A 47 -9.70 7.17 -3.70
C ASP A 47 -8.38 6.55 -4.17
N ILE A 48 -8.30 6.18 -5.44
CA ILE A 48 -7.08 5.65 -6.05
C ILE A 48 -6.67 6.49 -7.26
N ALA A 49 -5.40 6.48 -7.62
CA ALA A 49 -4.90 7.11 -8.81
C ALA A 49 -4.20 6.11 -9.73
N VAL A 50 -4.47 6.23 -11.02
CA VAL A 50 -3.95 5.38 -12.08
C VAL A 50 -3.12 6.22 -13.03
N ASN A 51 -1.82 5.94 -13.11
CA ASN A 51 -0.91 6.66 -13.97
C ASN A 51 -1.01 6.20 -15.44
N SER A 52 -0.84 7.16 -16.33
CA SER A 52 -0.61 6.97 -17.76
C SER A 52 0.47 7.95 -18.23
N PHE A 53 1.01 7.78 -19.44
CA PHE A 53 1.98 8.74 -19.99
C PHE A 53 1.39 10.12 -20.30
N ASP A 54 0.06 10.24 -20.38
CA ASP A 54 -0.63 11.53 -20.54
C ASP A 54 -0.99 12.16 -19.18
N GLY A 55 -0.58 11.52 -18.07
CA GLY A 55 -0.81 11.97 -16.69
C GLY A 55 -1.62 10.99 -15.83
N PRO A 56 -1.71 11.24 -14.52
CA PRO A 56 -2.53 10.48 -13.59
C PRO A 56 -4.03 10.70 -13.82
N THR A 57 -4.81 9.64 -13.60
CA THR A 57 -6.27 9.68 -13.44
C THR A 57 -6.60 9.35 -12.00
N ILE A 58 -7.27 10.26 -11.28
CA ILE A 58 -7.84 9.97 -9.95
C ILE A 58 -9.21 9.34 -10.14
N LEU A 59 -9.43 8.22 -9.47
CA LEU A 59 -10.67 7.47 -9.40
C LEU A 59 -11.21 7.67 -7.99
N LEU A 60 -12.31 8.43 -7.91
CA LEU A 60 -12.98 8.63 -6.65
C LEU A 60 -13.77 7.36 -6.31
N GLY A 61 -13.61 6.89 -5.07
CA GLY A 61 -14.41 5.82 -4.52
C GLY A 61 -15.90 6.19 -4.47
N GLY A 62 -16.75 5.22 -4.16
CA GLY A 62 -18.17 5.51 -3.99
C GLY A 62 -19.07 4.30 -3.86
N GLN A 63 -20.31 4.53 -3.41
CA GLN A 63 -21.29 3.46 -3.25
C GLN A 63 -21.70 2.89 -4.61
N GLY A 64 -21.62 1.57 -4.73
CA GLY A 64 -22.10 0.81 -5.88
C GLY A 64 -23.63 0.91 -6.12
N PRO A 65 -24.13 0.22 -7.15
CA PRO A 65 -23.45 -0.79 -7.94
C PRO A 65 -22.50 -0.19 -8.99
N PHE A 66 -21.32 -0.79 -9.16
CA PHE A 66 -20.41 -0.46 -10.23
C PHE A 66 -20.80 -1.20 -11.51
N ALA A 67 -20.60 -0.57 -12.66
CA ALA A 67 -20.70 -1.29 -13.92
C ALA A 67 -19.49 -2.23 -14.06
N PRO A 68 -19.65 -3.48 -14.51
CA PRO A 68 -18.53 -4.42 -14.68
C PRO A 68 -17.36 -3.88 -15.52
N SER A 69 -17.69 -2.97 -16.44
CA SER A 69 -16.73 -2.24 -17.27
C SER A 69 -17.18 -0.79 -17.38
N THR A 70 -16.27 0.15 -17.15
CA THR A 70 -16.49 1.54 -17.53
C THR A 70 -15.27 2.12 -18.23
N THR A 71 -15.52 2.95 -19.24
CA THR A 71 -14.45 3.72 -19.89
C THR A 71 -14.20 4.96 -19.05
N VAL A 72 -12.95 5.14 -18.64
CA VAL A 72 -12.49 6.40 -18.05
C VAL A 72 -12.46 7.42 -19.18
N SER A 73 -13.53 8.16 -19.35
CA SER A 73 -13.50 9.35 -20.22
C SER A 73 -12.77 10.46 -19.49
N ASN A 74 -12.09 11.32 -20.25
CA ASN A 74 -11.43 12.54 -19.74
C ASN A 74 -12.40 13.55 -19.07
N GLU A 75 -13.63 13.13 -18.71
CA GLU A 75 -14.71 13.95 -18.13
C GLU A 75 -15.43 13.31 -16.91
N PHE A 76 -14.88 12.28 -16.24
CA PHE A 76 -15.24 11.99 -14.84
C PHE A 76 -14.16 12.58 -13.91
N PRO A 77 -14.52 13.22 -12.78
CA PRO A 77 -13.83 14.40 -12.26
C PRO A 77 -12.45 13.98 -11.71
N PHE A 78 -11.31 14.26 -12.33
CA PHE A 78 -10.85 15.57 -12.75
C PHE A 78 -9.87 15.57 -13.94
N GLU A 79 -9.66 16.80 -14.41
CA GLU A 79 -8.93 17.30 -15.59
C GLU A 79 -7.42 16.98 -15.56
N THR A 80 -6.91 16.38 -16.64
CA THR A 80 -5.49 16.50 -17.01
C THR A 80 -5.18 17.98 -17.27
N ARG A 81 -4.28 18.60 -16.50
CA ARG A 81 -3.62 19.82 -16.94
C ARG A 81 -2.12 19.62 -17.06
N THR A 82 -1.76 19.31 -18.30
CA THR A 82 -0.56 19.87 -18.91
C THR A 82 -0.49 21.35 -18.54
N ALA A 83 0.57 21.74 -17.83
CA ALA A 83 1.03 23.12 -17.96
C ALA A 83 1.06 23.40 -19.47
N THR A 84 0.50 24.52 -19.95
CA THR A 84 0.65 24.86 -21.38
C THR A 84 2.14 24.92 -21.64
N LEU A 85 2.66 23.85 -22.25
CA LEU A 85 4.07 23.70 -22.52
C LEU A 85 4.42 24.89 -23.43
N PRO A 86 5.57 25.55 -23.24
CA PRO A 86 6.24 26.13 -24.39
C PRO A 86 6.29 25.02 -25.46
N ASP A 87 6.06 25.35 -26.72
CA ASP A 87 5.76 24.41 -27.82
C ASP A 87 6.84 23.31 -28.11
N ASP A 88 7.80 23.07 -27.21
CA ASP A 88 9.00 22.25 -27.33
C ASP A 88 9.27 21.26 -26.16
N LEU A 89 8.34 21.08 -25.20
CA LEU A 89 8.47 20.07 -24.13
C LEU A 89 7.52 18.88 -24.33
N THR A 90 7.92 17.70 -23.87
CA THR A 90 7.10 16.48 -23.80
C THR A 90 7.21 15.86 -22.40
N GLU A 91 6.09 15.51 -21.78
CA GLU A 91 6.04 14.72 -20.54
C GLU A 91 6.58 13.31 -20.82
N TYR A 92 7.54 12.86 -20.00
CA TYR A 92 8.20 11.57 -20.20
C TYR A 92 7.78 10.54 -19.15
N GLU A 93 7.69 10.96 -17.88
CA GLU A 93 7.31 10.12 -16.74
C GLU A 93 6.60 10.97 -15.67
N SER A 94 5.52 10.44 -15.07
CA SER A 94 4.83 11.03 -13.93
C SER A 94 4.47 9.97 -12.89
N TRP A 95 4.48 10.38 -11.61
CA TRP A 95 4.11 9.54 -10.47
C TRP A 95 3.20 10.32 -9.54
N ILE A 96 2.30 9.61 -8.89
CA ILE A 96 1.42 10.14 -7.87
C ILE A 96 1.52 9.24 -6.65
N VAL A 97 1.48 9.83 -5.46
CA VAL A 97 1.53 9.11 -4.19
C VAL A 97 0.62 9.81 -3.18
N GLY A 98 -0.23 9.05 -2.49
CA GLY A 98 -0.94 9.55 -1.32
C GLY A 98 0.06 9.81 -0.19
N ILE A 99 0.01 10.99 0.41
CA ILE A 99 0.92 11.38 1.49
C ILE A 99 0.22 11.47 2.85
N GLY A 100 -1.05 11.09 2.91
CA GLY A 100 -1.88 11.17 4.12
C GLY A 100 -2.39 12.60 4.37
N ASP A 101 -3.05 12.83 5.51
CA ASP A 101 -3.54 14.16 5.91
C ASP A 101 -2.41 14.96 6.57
N VAL A 102 -1.51 15.51 5.75
CA VAL A 102 -0.34 16.25 6.24
C VAL A 102 -0.73 17.65 6.77
N ASN A 103 -1.99 18.04 6.57
CA ASN A 103 -2.49 19.37 6.90
C ASN A 103 -3.57 19.39 8.02
N GLY A 104 -4.08 18.22 8.40
CA GLY A 104 -5.03 17.98 9.48
C GLY A 104 -6.43 18.49 9.19
N ASP A 105 -6.85 18.59 7.93
CA ASP A 105 -8.19 19.03 7.55
C ASP A 105 -9.22 17.90 7.45
N GLY A 106 -8.77 16.66 7.65
CA GLY A 106 -9.56 15.44 7.64
C GLY A 106 -9.68 14.79 6.26
N PHE A 107 -8.92 15.26 5.27
CA PHE A 107 -8.89 14.69 3.92
C PHE A 107 -7.47 14.21 3.63
N ALA A 108 -7.36 13.13 2.87
CA ALA A 108 -6.04 12.69 2.45
C ALA A 108 -5.45 13.67 1.41
N ASP A 109 -4.16 13.99 1.57
CA ASP A 109 -3.38 14.78 0.64
C ASP A 109 -2.54 13.86 -0.28
N PHE A 110 -2.11 14.39 -1.42
CA PHE A 110 -1.27 13.64 -2.35
C PHE A 110 -0.22 14.51 -3.04
N ASP A 111 0.85 13.85 -3.45
CA ASP A 111 1.93 14.43 -4.25
C ASP A 111 1.84 13.94 -5.69
N HIS A 112 2.03 14.87 -6.64
CA HIS A 112 2.24 14.54 -8.05
C HIS A 112 3.60 15.06 -8.51
N HIS A 113 4.40 14.13 -8.99
CA HIS A 113 5.74 14.35 -9.52
C HIS A 113 5.75 14.15 -11.04
N ALA A 114 6.37 15.07 -11.78
CA ALA A 114 6.47 14.99 -13.25
C ALA A 114 7.87 15.35 -13.76
N PHE A 115 8.37 14.54 -14.70
CA PHE A 115 9.67 14.70 -15.35
C PHE A 115 9.53 15.13 -16.82
N TYR A 116 10.32 16.15 -17.22
CA TYR A 116 10.27 16.75 -18.55
C TYR A 116 11.64 16.68 -19.26
N ALA A 117 11.66 16.37 -20.56
CA ALA A 117 12.87 16.48 -21.39
C ALA A 117 12.73 17.63 -22.41
N THR A 118 13.80 18.41 -22.61
CA THR A 118 13.89 19.41 -23.68
C THR A 118 14.37 18.74 -24.96
N GLU A 119 13.64 18.89 -26.08
CA GLU A 119 14.16 18.47 -27.39
C GLU A 119 15.21 19.49 -27.89
N THR A 120 16.48 19.28 -27.55
CA THR A 120 17.59 19.86 -28.34
C THR A 120 18.29 18.76 -29.12
N TYR A 121 18.03 18.76 -30.43
CA TYR A 121 18.55 17.83 -31.43
C TYR A 121 20.03 17.42 -31.17
N TYR A 122 20.24 16.13 -30.83
CA TYR A 122 21.50 15.38 -30.65
C TYR A 122 22.26 15.40 -29.30
N GLU A 123 21.80 16.09 -28.27
CA GLU A 123 22.32 15.90 -26.89
C GLU A 123 21.14 15.81 -25.92
N TYR A 124 20.98 14.68 -25.23
CA TYR A 124 20.02 14.56 -24.12
C TYR A 124 20.57 15.40 -22.95
N GLU A 125 20.11 16.64 -22.81
CA GLU A 125 20.19 17.38 -21.55
C GLU A 125 18.95 16.98 -20.72
N TYR A 126 19.15 16.39 -19.54
CA TYR A 126 18.08 16.09 -18.60
C TYR A 126 17.50 17.44 -18.12
N GLY A 127 16.27 17.75 -18.52
CA GLY A 127 15.60 19.03 -18.23
C GLY A 127 14.83 19.02 -16.91
N ASP A 128 14.53 20.22 -16.40
CA ASP A 128 13.87 20.54 -15.13
C ASP A 128 12.77 19.54 -14.65
N SER A 129 12.81 19.18 -13.36
CA SER A 129 11.84 18.36 -12.63
C SER A 129 11.09 19.17 -11.55
N TRP A 130 9.84 18.77 -11.25
CA TRP A 130 8.97 19.49 -10.31
C TRP A 130 8.10 18.55 -9.49
N THR A 131 7.65 19.03 -8.34
CA THR A 131 6.80 18.26 -7.39
C THR A 131 5.72 19.20 -6.86
N GLU A 132 4.45 18.85 -7.04
CA GLU A 132 3.31 19.64 -6.59
C GLU A 132 2.50 18.85 -5.58
N ILE A 133 2.35 19.43 -4.38
CA ILE A 133 1.56 18.85 -3.30
C ILE A 133 0.17 19.47 -3.33
N PHE A 134 -0.83 18.60 -3.35
CA PHE A 134 -2.23 18.96 -3.45
C PHE A 134 -2.89 18.79 -2.08
N PHE A 135 -3.52 19.87 -1.62
CA PHE A 135 -4.35 19.88 -0.43
C PHE A 135 -5.83 19.96 -0.82
N HIS A 136 -6.70 19.31 -0.05
CA HIS A 136 -8.14 19.51 -0.17
C HIS A 136 -8.52 20.98 0.16
N ASP A 137 -9.52 21.54 -0.51
CA ASP A 137 -10.22 22.75 -0.05
C ASP A 137 -11.73 22.54 -0.25
N TYR A 138 -12.49 22.77 0.81
CA TYR A 138 -13.91 22.46 0.97
C TYR A 138 -14.74 22.95 -0.23
N GLY A 139 -14.99 22.05 -1.17
CA GLY A 139 -15.87 22.27 -2.31
C GLY A 139 -15.13 22.49 -3.62
N ARG A 140 -14.70 21.36 -4.21
CA ARG A 140 -14.11 21.18 -5.56
C ARG A 140 -12.61 21.42 -5.60
N ILE A 141 -11.88 20.36 -5.95
CA ILE A 141 -10.53 20.44 -6.50
C ILE A 141 -10.62 21.23 -7.82
N GLN A 142 -10.29 22.52 -7.83
CA GLN A 142 -10.47 23.39 -9.02
C GLN A 142 -9.19 24.16 -9.35
N TYR A 143 -8.41 23.70 -10.33
CA TYR A 143 -7.19 24.39 -10.75
C TYR A 143 -7.41 25.29 -11.98
N GLY A 144 -7.45 26.61 -11.75
CA GLY A 144 -7.18 27.60 -12.80
C GLY A 144 -7.84 28.98 -12.66
N GLY A 145 -7.02 30.00 -12.40
CA GLY A 145 -7.10 31.33 -13.05
C GLY A 145 -8.33 32.20 -12.85
N GLY A 146 -9.25 31.85 -11.97
CA GLY A 146 -10.48 32.59 -11.74
C GLY A 146 -10.97 32.50 -10.31
N SER A 147 -10.22 33.09 -9.35
CA SER A 147 -10.75 33.47 -8.03
C SER A 147 -11.66 32.43 -7.35
N ALA A 148 -11.17 31.21 -7.17
CA ALA A 148 -11.62 30.28 -6.12
C ALA A 148 -10.43 29.36 -5.84
N ALA A 149 -10.14 29.14 -4.55
CA ALA A 149 -8.85 28.70 -4.05
C ALA A 149 -8.65 27.19 -4.21
N THR A 150 -7.52 26.79 -4.80
CA THR A 150 -6.79 25.59 -4.39
C THR A 150 -5.55 26.10 -3.68
N THR A 151 -5.30 25.65 -2.46
CA THR A 151 -4.15 26.06 -1.64
C THR A 151 -2.95 25.13 -1.83
N GLY A 152 -2.84 24.42 -2.96
CA GLY A 152 -1.69 23.55 -3.26
C GLY A 152 -0.35 24.30 -3.16
N LYS A 153 0.64 23.66 -2.55
CA LYS A 153 2.02 24.18 -2.48
C LYS A 153 2.84 23.53 -3.60
N ARG A 154 3.46 24.38 -4.43
CA ARG A 154 4.39 23.95 -5.48
C ARG A 154 5.81 23.95 -4.95
N PHE A 155 6.55 22.87 -5.22
CA PHE A 155 7.96 22.72 -4.89
C PHE A 155 8.79 22.52 -6.18
N GLY A 156 9.95 23.18 -6.24
CA GLY A 156 10.81 23.26 -7.45
C GLY A 156 10.87 24.69 -8.01
N ASP A 157 11.96 25.04 -8.71
CA ASP A 157 12.18 26.35 -9.34
C ASP A 157 12.79 26.16 -10.76
N ARG A 158 12.48 27.08 -11.70
CA ARG A 158 12.89 26.99 -13.10
C ARG A 158 14.39 27.26 -13.18
N GLY A 159 15.17 26.31 -13.71
CA GLY A 159 16.58 26.50 -14.01
C GLY A 159 17.55 26.39 -12.83
N LEU A 160 17.26 25.53 -11.85
CA LEU A 160 18.23 25.12 -10.84
C LEU A 160 18.37 23.60 -10.84
N GLU A 161 19.51 23.10 -11.32
CA GLU A 161 19.94 21.69 -11.39
C GLU A 161 20.07 20.99 -10.00
N ASP A 162 19.47 21.53 -8.94
CA ASP A 162 19.90 21.29 -7.54
C ASP A 162 18.74 21.12 -6.52
N VAL A 163 17.48 20.99 -6.98
CA VAL A 163 16.32 20.82 -6.08
C VAL A 163 15.29 19.82 -6.65
N ASP A 164 15.72 18.59 -6.82
CA ASP A 164 14.83 17.44 -6.84
C ASP A 164 14.51 17.04 -5.39
N PRO A 165 13.26 17.13 -4.90
CA PRO A 165 12.82 16.16 -3.91
C PRO A 165 12.76 14.81 -4.62
N SER A 166 13.84 14.05 -4.53
CA SER A 166 13.77 12.62 -4.83
C SER A 166 12.73 12.01 -3.90
N TRP A 167 11.58 11.64 -4.47
CA TRP A 167 10.47 10.85 -3.91
C TRP A 167 10.03 11.19 -2.48
N LEU A 168 8.82 11.73 -2.34
CA LEU A 168 8.13 11.72 -1.04
C LEU A 168 7.68 10.29 -0.72
N VAL A 169 7.96 9.84 0.49
CA VAL A 169 7.45 8.56 1.01
C VAL A 169 6.48 8.86 2.15
N PRO A 170 5.22 8.40 2.07
CA PRO A 170 4.28 8.54 3.17
C PRO A 170 4.78 7.77 4.40
N LEU A 171 4.66 8.38 5.57
CA LEU A 171 4.91 7.70 6.84
C LEU A 171 3.66 7.62 7.72
N GLY A 172 2.71 8.54 7.58
CA GLY A 172 1.69 8.78 8.59
C GLY A 172 2.22 9.65 9.74
N ASP A 173 1.41 9.91 10.77
CA ASP A 173 1.82 10.67 11.95
C ASP A 173 2.79 9.86 12.82
N VAL A 174 4.09 10.13 12.70
CA VAL A 174 5.13 9.41 13.46
C VAL A 174 5.49 10.10 14.77
N ASN A 175 5.00 11.32 14.98
CA ASN A 175 5.38 12.14 16.12
C ASN A 175 4.22 12.36 17.11
N GLY A 176 3.01 11.94 16.75
CA GLY A 176 1.80 11.97 17.55
C GLY A 176 1.17 13.35 17.64
N ASP A 177 1.38 14.23 16.65
CA ASP A 177 0.80 15.59 16.64
C ASP A 177 -0.49 15.73 15.83
N GLY A 178 -0.94 14.64 15.20
CA GLY A 178 -2.18 14.53 14.43
C GLY A 178 -2.04 15.00 12.99
N PHE A 179 -0.83 15.17 12.48
CA PHE A 179 -0.56 15.47 11.06
C PHE A 179 0.30 14.37 10.47
N ASP A 180 -0.02 13.92 9.27
CA ASP A 180 0.82 12.91 8.63
C ASP A 180 2.18 13.49 8.20
N ASP A 181 3.21 12.66 8.32
CA ASP A 181 4.59 12.99 8.06
C ASP A 181 5.12 12.27 6.82
N VAL A 182 6.21 12.78 6.25
CA VAL A 182 6.81 12.23 5.03
C VAL A 182 8.33 12.08 5.13
N VAL A 183 8.90 11.17 4.36
CA VAL A 183 10.35 11.12 4.11
C VAL A 183 10.70 11.90 2.88
N VAL A 184 11.86 12.57 2.95
CA VAL A 184 12.45 13.28 1.84
C VAL A 184 13.88 12.82 1.65
N TYR A 185 14.23 12.43 0.43
CA TYR A 185 15.60 12.13 0.04
C TYR A 185 16.26 13.40 -0.50
N VAL A 186 17.41 13.77 0.06
CA VAL A 186 18.12 15.01 -0.27
C VAL A 186 19.28 14.69 -1.23
N GLN A 187 19.30 15.33 -2.40
CA GLN A 187 20.32 15.07 -3.43
C GLN A 187 21.74 15.54 -3.11
N ASP A 188 21.95 16.31 -2.04
CA ASP A 188 23.30 16.76 -1.62
C ASP A 188 24.18 15.62 -1.06
N GLY A 189 23.69 14.38 -1.09
CA GLY A 189 24.33 13.20 -0.54
C GLY A 189 24.12 13.05 0.97
N SER A 190 23.26 13.88 1.58
CA SER A 190 22.83 13.68 2.96
C SER A 190 21.80 12.56 3.07
N HIS A 191 21.77 11.94 4.25
CA HIS A 191 20.85 10.87 4.59
C HIS A 191 19.37 11.30 4.49
N PRO A 192 18.44 10.36 4.19
CA PRO A 192 17.01 10.66 4.19
C PRO A 192 16.54 11.20 5.54
N LYS A 193 15.52 12.05 5.52
CA LYS A 193 14.98 12.73 6.71
C LYS A 193 13.47 12.65 6.72
N VAL A 194 12.90 12.59 7.91
CA VAL A 194 11.48 12.79 8.14
C VAL A 194 11.21 14.30 8.17
N VAL A 195 10.18 14.75 7.47
CA VAL A 195 9.67 16.11 7.49
C VAL A 195 8.23 16.07 7.99
N PHE A 196 7.96 16.92 8.97
CA PHE A 196 6.70 16.87 9.69
C PHE A 196 5.59 17.66 9.01
N GLY A 197 4.38 17.10 9.05
CA GLY A 197 3.13 17.78 8.72
C GLY A 197 2.83 18.95 9.66
N SER A 198 1.83 19.75 9.33
CA SER A 198 1.35 20.83 10.21
C SER A 198 0.00 21.34 9.74
N ALA A 199 -0.69 22.15 10.55
CA ALA A 199 -1.93 22.85 10.13
C ALA A 199 -1.80 23.75 8.88
N THR A 200 -0.61 23.87 8.29
CA THR A 200 -0.36 24.58 7.01
C THR A 200 0.21 23.65 5.92
N GLY A 201 0.09 22.34 6.13
CA GLY A 201 0.74 21.28 5.35
C GLY A 201 2.25 21.24 5.57
N LEU A 202 2.94 20.68 4.58
CA LEU A 202 4.41 20.58 4.57
C LEU A 202 5.10 21.97 4.41
N PRO A 203 6.32 22.13 4.95
CA PRO A 203 7.06 23.41 4.92
C PRO A 203 7.61 23.76 3.53
N ASP A 204 7.53 25.03 3.12
CA ASP A 204 7.87 25.54 1.77
C ASP A 204 9.29 25.23 1.24
N ASN A 205 10.22 24.79 2.10
CA ASN A 205 11.61 24.47 1.74
C ASN A 205 12.06 23.13 2.34
N VAL A 206 11.28 22.08 2.08
CA VAL A 206 11.50 20.69 2.51
C VAL A 206 12.97 20.24 2.36
N ASN A 207 13.66 20.62 1.27
CA ASN A 207 15.05 20.22 0.98
C ASN A 207 16.16 21.12 1.56
N ARG A 208 15.88 22.34 2.06
CA ARG A 208 16.95 23.34 2.37
C ARG A 208 17.40 23.38 3.82
N GLY A 209 17.23 22.29 4.58
CA GLY A 209 17.70 22.16 5.97
C GLY A 209 17.11 23.18 6.96
N SER A 210 16.07 23.90 6.56
CA SER A 210 15.35 24.89 7.38
C SER A 210 13.99 24.38 7.83
N ALA A 211 13.50 23.29 7.22
CA ALA A 211 12.30 22.59 7.62
C ALA A 211 12.51 21.86 8.96
N PRO A 212 11.52 21.89 9.89
CA PRO A 212 11.50 20.97 11.02
C PRO A 212 11.60 19.55 10.47
N SER A 213 12.69 18.86 10.79
CA SER A 213 12.98 17.54 10.28
C SER A 213 13.69 16.70 11.32
N LEU A 214 13.50 15.40 11.23
CA LEU A 214 14.18 14.40 12.03
C LEU A 214 15.16 13.62 11.15
N ALA A 215 16.40 13.50 11.64
CA ALA A 215 17.43 12.67 11.03
C ALA A 215 17.84 11.54 11.97
N PHE A 216 17.92 10.33 11.44
CA PHE A 216 18.46 9.19 12.18
C PHE A 216 20.00 9.22 12.16
N THR A 217 20.60 8.94 13.30
CA THR A 217 22.05 8.97 13.56
C THR A 217 22.50 7.69 14.26
N GLY A 218 23.79 7.60 14.59
CA GLY A 218 24.40 6.37 15.12
C GLY A 218 24.74 5.35 14.05
N ALA A 219 24.20 5.52 12.84
CA ALA A 219 24.56 4.79 11.63
C ALA A 219 24.27 5.63 10.36
N SER A 220 24.46 5.04 9.18
CA SER A 220 24.21 5.67 7.88
C SER A 220 22.93 5.13 7.25
N PRO A 221 21.77 5.76 7.50
CA PRO A 221 20.51 5.32 6.92
C PRO A 221 20.48 5.60 5.41
N PHE A 222 19.89 4.68 4.66
CA PHE A 222 19.66 4.82 3.21
C PHE A 222 18.18 4.77 2.85
N GLU A 223 17.31 4.35 3.77
CA GLU A 223 15.88 4.16 3.55
C GLU A 223 15.13 4.41 4.87
N ILE A 224 13.95 5.03 4.78
CA ILE A 224 13.00 5.18 5.89
C ILE A 224 11.61 4.92 5.29
N ASN A 225 10.82 4.06 5.93
CA ASN A 225 9.44 3.73 5.54
C ASN A 225 8.54 3.66 6.79
N GLY A 226 7.22 3.80 6.60
CA GLY A 226 6.24 3.54 7.66
C GLY A 226 6.19 2.05 8.00
N ALA A 227 6.06 1.74 9.28
CA ALA A 227 5.94 0.38 9.81
C ALA A 227 4.50 0.03 10.25
N GLY A 228 3.61 1.01 10.29
CA GLY A 228 2.33 0.87 11.00
C GLY A 228 2.50 1.06 12.52
N ASP A 229 1.47 0.77 13.31
CA ASP A 229 1.51 0.81 14.78
C ASP A 229 1.97 -0.56 15.34
N VAL A 230 3.28 -0.79 15.32
CA VAL A 230 3.89 -2.07 15.71
C VAL A 230 3.85 -2.26 17.24
N ASN A 231 3.62 -1.20 18.01
CA ASN A 231 3.64 -1.23 19.47
C ASN A 231 2.25 -1.05 20.13
N GLY A 232 1.22 -0.69 19.36
CA GLY A 232 -0.16 -0.56 19.80
C GLY A 232 -0.45 0.73 20.58
N ASP A 233 0.33 1.79 20.36
CA ASP A 233 0.13 3.08 21.02
C ASP A 233 -0.71 4.09 20.23
N GLY A 234 -1.13 3.71 19.02
CA GLY A 234 -1.95 4.47 18.10
C GLY A 234 -1.17 5.49 17.27
N ILE A 235 0.17 5.43 17.27
CA ILE A 235 1.05 6.33 16.52
C ILE A 235 1.85 5.49 15.53
N THR A 236 2.08 6.02 14.34
CA THR A 236 2.82 5.26 13.32
C THR A 236 4.29 5.10 13.71
N ASP A 237 4.77 3.86 13.69
CA ASP A 237 6.17 3.51 13.83
C ASP A 237 6.89 3.57 12.48
N VAL A 238 8.22 3.59 12.51
CA VAL A 238 9.04 3.64 11.29
C VAL A 238 10.06 2.54 11.22
N VAL A 239 10.36 2.09 10.00
CA VAL A 239 11.52 1.25 9.72
C VAL A 239 12.62 2.08 9.07
N VAL A 240 13.83 1.97 9.61
CA VAL A 240 15.03 2.64 9.12
C VAL A 240 16.03 1.60 8.60
N GLY A 241 16.24 1.60 7.28
CA GLY A 241 17.25 0.80 6.60
C GLY A 241 18.63 1.44 6.71
N VAL A 242 19.60 0.69 7.22
CA VAL A 242 20.98 1.15 7.44
C VAL A 242 21.93 0.24 6.68
N SER A 243 22.90 0.82 6.00
CA SER A 243 23.95 0.07 5.31
C SER A 243 25.33 0.44 5.87
N ASP A 244 26.14 -0.58 6.15
CA ASP A 244 27.51 -0.41 6.60
C ASP A 244 28.45 -1.46 5.99
N SER A 245 29.70 -1.53 6.47
CA SER A 245 30.68 -2.50 5.97
C SER A 245 30.36 -3.97 6.29
N SER A 246 29.44 -4.22 7.21
CA SER A 246 29.03 -5.56 7.65
C SER A 246 27.78 -6.06 6.92
N GLY A 247 26.98 -5.17 6.36
CA GLY A 247 25.81 -5.53 5.56
C GLY A 247 24.73 -4.46 5.59
N VAL A 248 23.49 -4.92 5.45
CA VAL A 248 22.29 -4.11 5.64
C VAL A 248 21.61 -4.60 6.91
N ASP A 249 21.26 -3.65 7.78
CA ASP A 249 20.47 -3.86 8.99
C ASP A 249 19.22 -2.97 8.92
N HIS A 250 18.15 -3.40 9.58
CA HIS A 250 16.93 -2.60 9.72
C HIS A 250 16.62 -2.36 11.20
N TYR A 251 16.06 -1.19 11.47
CA TYR A 251 15.71 -0.75 12.82
C TYR A 251 14.25 -0.33 12.79
N VAL A 252 13.44 -0.90 13.67
CA VAL A 252 12.08 -0.43 13.92
C VAL A 252 12.18 0.58 15.06
N VAL A 253 11.66 1.78 14.87
CA VAL A 253 11.66 2.84 15.86
C VAL A 253 10.22 3.20 16.16
N TYR A 254 9.86 3.14 17.44
CA TYR A 254 8.50 3.45 17.84
C TYR A 254 8.21 4.95 17.71
N GLY A 255 7.02 5.26 17.22
CA GLY A 255 6.48 6.59 17.04
C GLY A 255 6.25 7.34 18.35
N GLY A 256 5.90 8.60 18.20
CA GLY A 256 5.47 9.48 19.28
C GLY A 256 6.45 10.61 19.58
N ALA A 257 6.22 11.31 20.70
CA ALA A 257 6.84 12.60 20.98
C ALA A 257 8.39 12.58 21.07
N GLY A 258 9.01 11.40 21.11
CA GLY A 258 10.47 11.23 21.00
C GLY A 258 11.00 11.48 19.58
N LEU A 259 10.18 11.32 18.55
CA LEU A 259 10.49 11.57 17.14
C LEU A 259 10.19 13.03 16.76
N ALA A 260 10.80 13.97 17.48
CA ALA A 260 10.66 15.40 17.24
C ALA A 260 11.78 15.96 16.32
N PRO A 261 11.66 17.19 15.80
CA PRO A 261 12.71 17.82 15.01
C PRO A 261 14.09 17.78 15.69
N GLY A 262 15.09 17.26 14.97
CA GLY A 262 16.44 17.07 15.50
C GLY A 262 17.05 15.75 15.04
N PHE A 263 17.59 14.99 16.01
CA PHE A 263 18.29 13.74 15.76
C PHE A 263 17.78 12.64 16.68
N PHE A 264 17.58 11.46 16.11
CA PHE A 264 17.37 10.23 16.87
C PHE A 264 18.59 9.32 16.70
N ASP A 265 19.15 8.81 17.79
CA ASP A 265 20.33 7.92 17.75
C ASP A 265 19.86 6.46 17.76
N LEU A 266 20.04 5.74 16.65
CA LEU A 266 19.62 4.34 16.52
C LEU A 266 20.34 3.41 17.51
N THR A 267 21.49 3.83 18.07
CA THR A 267 22.18 3.05 19.10
C THR A 267 21.51 3.13 20.48
N SER A 268 20.49 3.99 20.62
CA SER A 268 19.71 4.14 21.84
C SER A 268 18.51 3.19 21.94
N LEU A 269 18.28 2.34 20.93
CA LEU A 269 17.19 1.37 20.97
C LEU A 269 17.40 0.35 22.10
N ASP A 270 16.38 0.15 22.92
CA ASP A 270 16.42 -0.71 24.10
C ASP A 270 15.24 -1.70 24.20
N GLY A 271 14.35 -1.70 23.20
CA GLY A 271 13.14 -2.54 23.17
C GLY A 271 11.90 -1.87 23.76
N THR A 272 12.03 -0.67 24.32
CA THR A 272 10.88 0.18 24.76
C THR A 272 10.64 1.37 23.83
N ASN A 273 11.58 1.66 22.94
CA ASN A 273 11.55 2.74 21.95
C ASN A 273 11.84 2.21 20.53
N GLY A 274 11.69 0.90 20.34
CA GLY A 274 12.02 0.18 19.11
C GLY A 274 13.10 -0.87 19.30
N PHE A 275 13.47 -1.54 18.21
CA PHE A 275 14.40 -2.67 18.18
C PHE A 275 15.12 -2.78 16.84
N LYS A 276 16.26 -3.47 16.85
CA LYS A 276 16.99 -3.86 15.64
C LYS A 276 16.51 -5.21 15.10
N LEU A 277 16.28 -5.31 13.80
CA LEU A 277 16.14 -6.59 13.09
C LEU A 277 17.51 -7.01 12.53
N THR A 278 18.07 -8.09 13.06
CA THR A 278 19.42 -8.56 12.68
C THR A 278 19.41 -9.32 11.38
N ASP A 279 20.40 -9.07 10.53
CA ASP A 279 20.56 -9.71 9.21
C ASP A 279 19.35 -9.49 8.27
N ALA A 280 18.48 -8.52 8.57
CA ALA A 280 17.34 -8.15 7.74
C ALA A 280 17.79 -7.31 6.53
N ARG A 281 17.42 -7.76 5.33
CA ARG A 281 17.74 -7.12 4.05
C ARG A 281 16.66 -6.16 3.57
N THR A 282 15.39 -6.52 3.78
CA THR A 282 14.24 -5.65 3.50
C THR A 282 13.22 -5.88 4.59
N VAL A 283 12.52 -4.83 4.96
CA VAL A 283 11.45 -4.89 5.95
C VAL A 283 10.30 -4.02 5.44
N GLY A 284 9.09 -4.53 5.53
CA GLY A 284 7.85 -3.79 5.32
C GLY A 284 6.82 -4.20 6.37
N THR A 285 5.62 -3.62 6.30
CA THR A 285 4.48 -4.02 7.12
C THR A 285 3.49 -4.88 6.33
N VAL A 286 2.81 -5.78 7.02
CA VAL A 286 1.67 -6.55 6.50
C VAL A 286 0.37 -6.21 7.22
N GLY A 287 0.40 -5.29 8.20
CA GLY A 287 -0.74 -5.01 9.07
C GLY A 287 -0.86 -6.04 10.21
N ASP A 288 -1.96 -6.01 10.96
CA ASP A 288 -2.26 -6.95 12.07
C ASP A 288 -2.76 -8.29 11.51
N VAL A 289 -1.83 -9.21 11.22
CA VAL A 289 -2.19 -10.48 10.56
C VAL A 289 -2.58 -11.58 11.55
N ASP A 290 -2.39 -11.37 12.85
CA ASP A 290 -2.69 -12.34 13.91
C ASP A 290 -3.82 -11.90 14.86
N GLY A 291 -4.27 -10.65 14.76
CA GLY A 291 -5.46 -10.11 15.43
C GLY A 291 -5.19 -9.67 16.86
N ASP A 292 -3.94 -9.40 17.20
CA ASP A 292 -3.56 -8.93 18.54
C ASP A 292 -3.67 -7.41 18.71
N GLY A 293 -3.98 -6.69 17.63
CA GLY A 293 -4.15 -5.25 17.54
C GLY A 293 -2.86 -4.49 17.27
N LEU A 294 -1.78 -5.17 16.89
CA LEU A 294 -0.48 -4.59 16.58
C LEU A 294 -0.12 -4.86 15.11
N ASP A 295 0.43 -3.87 14.42
CA ASP A 295 0.88 -4.08 13.05
C ASP A 295 2.13 -4.99 13.01
N ASP A 296 2.10 -5.97 12.10
CA ASP A 296 3.16 -6.95 11.93
C ASP A 296 4.10 -6.61 10.77
N LEU A 297 5.31 -7.18 10.84
CA LEU A 297 6.38 -6.87 9.90
C LEU A 297 6.71 -8.06 9.01
N VAL A 298 6.88 -7.82 7.72
CA VAL A 298 7.47 -8.80 6.80
C VAL A 298 8.95 -8.49 6.54
N VAL A 299 9.78 -9.52 6.71
CA VAL A 299 11.24 -9.42 6.69
C VAL A 299 11.83 -10.41 5.69
N SER A 300 12.75 -9.92 4.86
CA SER A 300 13.64 -10.77 4.07
C SER A 300 15.06 -10.72 4.62
N MET A 301 15.82 -11.82 4.51
CA MET A 301 17.16 -11.91 5.10
C MET A 301 18.28 -11.52 4.13
N SER A 302 19.42 -11.11 4.68
CA SER A 302 20.67 -10.88 3.93
C SER A 302 21.19 -12.20 3.34
N GLY A 303 21.68 -12.14 2.09
CA GLY A 303 22.15 -13.33 1.38
C GLY A 303 21.05 -14.26 0.84
N ARG A 304 19.77 -13.86 0.98
CA ARG A 304 18.61 -14.57 0.46
C ARG A 304 18.76 -14.92 -1.03
N THR A 305 18.57 -16.18 -1.34
CA THR A 305 18.41 -16.76 -2.68
C THR A 305 16.93 -16.93 -3.01
N SER A 306 16.60 -17.28 -4.25
CA SER A 306 15.21 -17.50 -4.66
C SER A 306 14.51 -18.65 -3.92
N SER A 307 15.18 -19.45 -3.10
CA SER A 307 14.54 -20.53 -2.32
C SER A 307 14.31 -20.17 -0.85
N ASP A 308 14.84 -19.04 -0.41
CA ASP A 308 14.82 -18.69 1.01
C ASP A 308 13.49 -18.02 1.38
N PRO A 309 12.97 -18.24 2.60
CA PRO A 309 11.65 -17.75 3.00
C PRO A 309 11.64 -16.22 3.22
N TYR A 310 10.43 -15.67 3.33
CA TYR A 310 10.19 -14.44 4.09
C TYR A 310 9.80 -14.81 5.51
N TYR A 311 9.89 -13.85 6.43
CA TYR A 311 9.49 -14.01 7.81
C TYR A 311 8.49 -12.93 8.15
N VAL A 312 7.35 -13.30 8.71
CA VAL A 312 6.48 -12.35 9.41
C VAL A 312 6.95 -12.34 10.86
N VAL A 313 7.18 -11.15 11.41
CA VAL A 313 7.56 -10.92 12.81
C VAL A 313 6.41 -10.16 13.45
N TYR A 314 5.85 -10.74 14.51
CA TYR A 314 4.71 -10.12 15.17
C TYR A 314 5.08 -8.83 15.90
N GLY A 315 4.15 -7.87 15.83
CA GLY A 315 4.15 -6.63 16.57
C GLY A 315 4.32 -6.86 18.07
N ARG A 316 4.81 -5.83 18.77
CA ARG A 316 4.98 -5.89 20.22
C ARG A 316 5.05 -4.49 20.83
N ALA A 317 4.29 -4.28 21.90
CA ALA A 317 4.39 -3.08 22.73
C ALA A 317 5.77 -2.92 23.41
N ALA A 318 6.45 -4.04 23.71
CA ALA A 318 7.80 -4.02 24.28
C ALA A 318 8.52 -5.33 23.98
N GLY A 319 9.85 -5.29 23.91
CA GLY A 319 10.63 -6.47 23.58
C GLY A 319 12.13 -6.36 23.86
N PRO A 320 12.93 -7.28 23.32
CA PRO A 320 14.38 -7.11 23.30
C PRO A 320 14.77 -5.99 22.33
N ALA A 321 15.89 -5.32 22.59
CA ALA A 321 16.48 -4.32 21.70
C ALA A 321 16.92 -4.88 20.33
N ALA A 322 16.97 -6.19 20.17
CA ALA A 322 17.33 -6.86 18.93
C ALA A 322 16.53 -8.16 18.76
N ILE A 323 16.06 -8.39 17.54
CA ILE A 323 15.27 -9.56 17.12
C ILE A 323 15.96 -10.21 15.92
N ASP A 324 16.10 -11.53 16.00
CA ASP A 324 16.49 -12.36 14.87
C ASP A 324 15.22 -12.88 14.19
N ALA A 325 14.84 -12.28 13.06
CA ALA A 325 13.63 -12.66 12.32
C ALA A 325 13.66 -14.12 11.87
N SER A 326 14.84 -14.74 11.73
CA SER A 326 14.94 -16.14 11.33
C SER A 326 14.60 -17.14 12.44
N ALA A 327 14.49 -16.65 13.69
CA ALA A 327 14.24 -17.46 14.87
C ALA A 327 12.76 -17.50 15.29
N VAL A 328 11.86 -16.82 14.58
CA VAL A 328 10.44 -16.77 14.91
C VAL A 328 9.78 -18.16 14.90
N ASP A 329 8.85 -18.41 15.83
CA ASP A 329 8.32 -19.74 16.11
C ASP A 329 6.80 -19.84 16.37
N GLY A 330 6.00 -19.12 15.60
CA GLY A 330 4.53 -19.11 15.70
C GLY A 330 4.00 -18.37 16.93
N SER A 331 4.86 -18.07 17.92
CA SER A 331 4.52 -17.25 19.08
C SER A 331 4.93 -15.79 18.93
N ASP A 332 5.82 -15.50 17.99
CA ASP A 332 6.40 -14.18 17.73
C ASP A 332 6.58 -13.90 16.23
N GLY A 333 5.89 -14.68 15.40
CA GLY A 333 5.92 -14.59 13.94
C GLY A 333 5.96 -15.97 13.26
N PHE A 334 6.09 -15.99 11.94
CA PHE A 334 6.15 -17.23 11.17
C PHE A 334 6.93 -17.09 9.87
N GLN A 335 7.23 -18.22 9.22
CA GLN A 335 7.94 -18.25 7.94
C GLN A 335 6.96 -18.35 6.78
N ILE A 336 7.18 -17.59 5.73
CA ILE A 336 6.53 -17.77 4.42
C ILE A 336 7.51 -18.51 3.51
N VAL A 337 7.26 -19.79 3.28
CA VAL A 337 8.09 -20.67 2.45
C VAL A 337 7.63 -20.67 0.99
N ASN A 338 8.51 -21.08 0.07
CA ASN A 338 8.24 -21.17 -1.37
C ASN A 338 7.81 -19.86 -2.06
N ALA A 339 7.99 -18.70 -1.40
CA ALA A 339 7.72 -17.39 -1.99
C ALA A 339 8.58 -17.09 -3.23
N GLY A 340 9.75 -17.72 -3.39
CA GLY A 340 10.55 -17.49 -4.58
C GLY A 340 11.26 -16.14 -4.52
N THR A 341 11.29 -15.42 -5.65
CA THR A 341 11.67 -14.00 -5.71
C THR A 341 10.47 -13.06 -5.61
N ARG A 342 9.28 -13.56 -5.27
CA ARG A 342 8.08 -12.74 -5.12
C ARG A 342 8.23 -11.78 -3.96
N TRP A 343 7.73 -10.56 -4.10
CA TRP A 343 7.61 -9.60 -3.01
C TRP A 343 6.46 -10.00 -2.07
N VAL A 344 6.43 -9.47 -0.86
CA VAL A 344 5.29 -9.61 0.06
C VAL A 344 4.85 -8.20 0.45
N GLY A 345 3.57 -7.88 0.30
CA GLY A 345 3.03 -6.56 0.59
C GLY A 345 1.65 -6.64 1.25
N ARG A 346 1.18 -5.54 1.82
CA ARG A 346 -0.14 -5.46 2.47
C ARG A 346 -1.27 -5.59 1.44
N ALA A 347 -2.34 -6.30 1.82
CA ALA A 347 -3.60 -6.35 1.10
C ALA A 347 -4.72 -5.59 1.85
N GLY A 348 -4.63 -5.50 3.18
CA GLY A 348 -5.74 -5.04 4.03
C GLY A 348 -6.64 -6.20 4.44
N ASP A 349 -7.69 -5.98 5.21
CA ASP A 349 -8.71 -7.00 5.51
C ASP A 349 -9.67 -7.14 4.33
N ILE A 350 -9.34 -8.01 3.38
CA ILE A 350 -10.11 -8.15 2.13
C ILE A 350 -11.24 -9.17 2.26
N ASN A 351 -11.22 -10.01 3.30
CA ASN A 351 -12.21 -11.05 3.54
C ASN A 351 -13.18 -10.72 4.70
N ALA A 352 -13.02 -9.55 5.30
CA ALA A 352 -13.80 -8.99 6.40
C ALA A 352 -13.79 -9.85 7.69
N ASP A 353 -12.69 -10.54 7.98
CA ASP A 353 -12.52 -11.35 9.19
C ASP A 353 -11.88 -10.58 10.37
N GLY A 354 -11.48 -9.33 10.13
CA GLY A 354 -10.88 -8.43 11.09
C GLY A 354 -9.37 -8.58 11.22
N LEU A 355 -8.72 -9.38 10.39
CA LEU A 355 -7.27 -9.53 10.30
C LEU A 355 -6.79 -8.92 8.98
N ASP A 356 -5.63 -8.27 9.01
CA ASP A 356 -5.01 -7.84 7.77
C ASP A 356 -4.55 -9.05 6.95
N ASP A 357 -4.83 -9.01 5.65
CA ASP A 357 -4.37 -9.95 4.65
C ASP A 357 -3.14 -9.41 3.92
N PHE A 358 -2.44 -10.28 3.19
CA PHE A 358 -1.23 -9.89 2.47
C PHE A 358 -1.07 -10.56 1.11
N LEU A 359 -0.41 -9.83 0.21
CA LEU A 359 -0.06 -10.24 -1.13
C LEU A 359 1.28 -10.98 -1.13
N ILE A 360 1.37 -12.09 -1.87
CA ILE A 360 2.65 -12.70 -2.24
C ILE A 360 2.80 -12.67 -3.75
N GLY A 361 3.76 -11.86 -4.21
CA GLY A 361 3.96 -11.55 -5.61
C GLY A 361 2.83 -10.67 -6.11
N ASN A 362 2.35 -10.97 -7.30
CA ASN A 362 1.25 -10.23 -7.94
C ASN A 362 0.07 -11.17 -8.25
N ASP A 363 0.05 -12.35 -7.65
CA ASP A 363 -0.83 -13.45 -8.05
C ASP A 363 -1.43 -14.24 -6.88
N TYR A 364 -1.02 -14.00 -5.63
CA TYR A 364 -1.61 -14.67 -4.46
C TYR A 364 -1.98 -13.64 -3.41
N VAL A 365 -3.19 -13.78 -2.88
CA VAL A 365 -3.60 -13.17 -1.61
C VAL A 365 -3.66 -14.27 -0.56
N VAL A 366 -3.16 -13.98 0.62
CA VAL A 366 -3.11 -14.90 1.75
C VAL A 366 -3.80 -14.25 2.92
N PHE A 367 -4.74 -14.97 3.53
CA PHE A 367 -5.50 -14.41 4.63
C PHE A 367 -4.72 -14.42 5.94
N GLY A 368 -4.89 -13.35 6.71
CA GLY A 368 -4.45 -13.26 8.10
C GLY A 368 -4.99 -14.42 8.93
N ARG A 369 -4.25 -14.83 9.96
CA ARG A 369 -4.73 -15.80 10.95
C ARG A 369 -3.94 -15.72 12.25
N ALA A 370 -4.67 -15.73 13.36
CA ALA A 370 -4.11 -15.85 14.70
C ALA A 370 -3.26 -17.12 14.92
N ASP A 371 -3.57 -18.22 14.21
CA ASP A 371 -2.91 -19.51 14.37
C ASP A 371 -2.36 -20.05 13.04
N VAL A 372 -1.15 -19.64 12.68
CA VAL A 372 -0.36 -20.22 11.57
C VAL A 372 0.34 -21.54 11.95
N GLY A 373 0.43 -21.84 13.26
CA GLY A 373 1.17 -22.99 13.78
C GLY A 373 2.67 -22.93 13.49
N THR A 374 3.41 -23.98 13.87
CA THR A 374 4.89 -24.00 13.77
C THR A 374 5.40 -24.40 12.37
N GLY A 375 4.51 -24.58 11.40
CA GLY A 375 4.85 -25.10 10.07
C GLY A 375 5.24 -24.05 9.05
N GLY A 376 5.02 -22.77 9.38
CA GLY A 376 5.05 -21.68 8.41
C GLY A 376 3.89 -21.77 7.41
N LEU A 377 3.89 -20.83 6.48
CA LEU A 377 2.90 -20.67 5.44
C LEU A 377 3.53 -20.95 4.08
N ASP A 378 2.94 -21.83 3.27
CA ASP A 378 3.37 -22.02 1.90
C ASP A 378 2.72 -20.95 1.01
N ALA A 379 3.57 -20.13 0.38
CA ALA A 379 3.18 -19.02 -0.47
C ALA A 379 2.26 -19.36 -1.65
N THR A 380 2.14 -20.65 -2.00
CA THR A 380 1.38 -21.10 -3.18
C THR A 380 0.24 -22.05 -2.85
N SER A 381 0.01 -22.34 -1.56
CA SER A 381 -0.99 -23.32 -1.11
C SER A 381 -2.28 -22.63 -0.66
N VAL A 382 -2.89 -21.87 -1.57
CA VAL A 382 -4.20 -21.24 -1.35
C VAL A 382 -5.35 -22.17 -1.70
N ASP A 383 -6.50 -22.08 -1.01
CA ASP A 383 -7.67 -22.95 -1.25
C ASP A 383 -9.04 -22.25 -1.15
N GLY A 384 -9.05 -20.92 -1.02
CA GLY A 384 -10.23 -20.08 -0.79
C GLY A 384 -10.53 -19.88 0.69
N ASP A 385 -10.09 -20.79 1.57
CA ASP A 385 -10.28 -20.67 3.02
C ASP A 385 -9.10 -19.95 3.69
N ASN A 386 -7.92 -19.98 3.08
CA ASN A 386 -6.68 -19.38 3.60
C ASN A 386 -6.08 -18.32 2.67
N GLY A 387 -6.82 -17.91 1.64
CA GLY A 387 -6.38 -17.04 0.56
C GLY A 387 -6.84 -17.53 -0.81
N PHE A 388 -6.43 -16.84 -1.86
CA PHE A 388 -6.74 -17.21 -3.24
C PHE A 388 -5.68 -16.75 -4.23
N GLN A 389 -5.71 -17.35 -5.43
CA GLN A 389 -4.85 -16.96 -6.54
C GLN A 389 -5.60 -15.99 -7.46
N ILE A 390 -4.97 -14.86 -7.80
CA ILE A 390 -5.42 -13.95 -8.84
C ILE A 390 -4.95 -14.48 -10.20
N VAL A 391 -5.91 -14.66 -11.12
CA VAL A 391 -5.66 -15.10 -12.49
C VAL A 391 -6.13 -14.02 -13.45
N ALA A 392 -5.39 -13.83 -14.54
CA ALA A 392 -5.64 -12.79 -15.52
C ALA A 392 -5.92 -13.43 -16.89
N THR A 393 -7.00 -14.20 -17.03
CA THR A 393 -7.28 -14.93 -18.27
C THR A 393 -7.66 -13.95 -19.38
N GLY A 394 -6.93 -14.06 -20.50
CA GLY A 394 -7.16 -13.17 -21.64
C GLY A 394 -6.52 -11.79 -21.48
N ILE A 395 -5.81 -11.55 -20.36
CA ILE A 395 -5.05 -10.34 -20.09
C ILE A 395 -3.59 -10.54 -20.46
N ASP A 396 -2.99 -9.65 -21.26
CA ASP A 396 -1.57 -9.73 -21.59
C ASP A 396 -0.67 -9.31 -20.42
N THR A 397 -0.14 -10.33 -19.73
CA THR A 397 0.81 -10.19 -18.61
C THR A 397 2.26 -10.48 -19.02
N THR A 398 2.55 -10.66 -20.30
CA THR A 398 3.84 -11.17 -20.79
C THR A 398 4.93 -10.11 -20.98
N SER A 399 4.66 -8.87 -20.56
CA SER A 399 5.58 -7.74 -20.71
C SER A 399 6.91 -7.99 -19.97
N SER A 400 8.03 -7.76 -20.68
CA SER A 400 9.38 -7.80 -20.08
C SER A 400 9.66 -6.62 -19.16
N TRP A 401 8.77 -5.63 -19.13
CA TRP A 401 8.90 -4.39 -18.38
C TRP A 401 7.89 -4.28 -17.24
N GLY A 402 7.22 -5.36 -16.86
CA GLY A 402 6.22 -5.38 -15.79
C GLY A 402 5.02 -6.23 -16.20
N GLY A 403 4.88 -7.40 -15.57
CA GLY A 403 3.68 -8.24 -15.72
C GLY A 403 2.48 -7.62 -15.00
N LEU A 404 1.52 -8.47 -14.59
CA LEU A 404 0.45 -8.04 -13.68
C LEU A 404 1.07 -7.42 -12.42
N ILE A 405 0.52 -6.30 -11.97
CA ILE A 405 0.83 -5.66 -10.68
C ILE A 405 -0.46 -5.68 -9.88
N VAL A 406 -0.38 -6.07 -8.61
CA VAL A 406 -1.50 -6.06 -7.66
C VAL A 406 -1.06 -5.32 -6.42
N GLN A 407 -1.94 -4.49 -5.86
CA GLN A 407 -1.73 -3.75 -4.63
C GLN A 407 -3.05 -3.52 -3.90
N ALA A 408 -2.99 -3.17 -2.62
CA ALA A 408 -4.14 -2.68 -1.87
C ALA A 408 -4.72 -1.42 -2.53
N ALA A 409 -6.04 -1.32 -2.52
CA ALA A 409 -6.79 -0.15 -2.99
C ALA A 409 -7.46 0.61 -1.83
N GLY A 410 -7.50 0.04 -0.63
CA GLY A 410 -8.33 0.55 0.47
C GLY A 410 -9.80 0.23 0.24
N ASP A 411 -10.71 0.80 1.03
CA ASP A 411 -12.15 0.60 0.89
C ASP A 411 -12.73 1.58 -0.16
N VAL A 412 -12.63 1.22 -1.44
CA VAL A 412 -13.07 2.08 -2.54
C VAL A 412 -14.59 2.09 -2.70
N ASN A 413 -15.28 1.13 -2.08
CA ASN A 413 -16.72 0.96 -2.19
C ASN A 413 -17.52 1.36 -0.93
N GLY A 414 -16.82 1.63 0.17
CA GLY A 414 -17.33 2.13 1.44
C GLY A 414 -18.14 1.10 2.22
N ASP A 415 -17.84 -0.20 2.08
CA ASP A 415 -18.49 -1.26 2.86
C ASP A 415 -17.72 -1.67 4.12
N GLY A 416 -16.58 -1.04 4.37
CA GLY A 416 -15.68 -1.26 5.49
C GLY A 416 -14.73 -2.44 5.29
N VAL A 417 -14.57 -2.93 4.06
CA VAL A 417 -13.67 -4.02 3.70
C VAL A 417 -12.63 -3.50 2.71
N ASP A 418 -11.37 -3.88 2.87
CA ASP A 418 -10.33 -3.44 1.96
C ASP A 418 -10.48 -4.08 0.58
N ASP A 419 -10.23 -3.30 -0.47
CA ASP A 419 -10.28 -3.73 -1.86
C ASP A 419 -8.86 -3.87 -2.44
N LEU A 420 -8.74 -4.55 -3.58
CA LEU A 420 -7.50 -4.66 -4.35
C LEU A 420 -7.62 -4.01 -5.72
N VAL A 421 -6.49 -3.58 -6.26
CA VAL A 421 -6.40 -3.11 -7.64
C VAL A 421 -5.26 -3.81 -8.38
N ALA A 422 -5.57 -4.27 -9.59
CA ALA A 422 -4.68 -5.00 -10.47
C ALA A 422 -4.53 -4.31 -11.83
N GLY A 423 -3.30 -4.09 -12.27
CA GLY A 423 -2.98 -3.38 -13.50
C GLY A 423 -1.91 -4.06 -14.33
N THR A 424 -1.90 -3.77 -15.63
CA THR A 424 -0.79 -4.14 -16.54
C THR A 424 -0.55 -3.02 -17.54
N ARG A 425 0.72 -2.85 -17.90
CA ARG A 425 1.18 -1.81 -18.83
C ARG A 425 0.65 -1.98 -20.25
N LEU A 426 0.14 -3.17 -20.61
CA LEU A 426 -0.18 -3.53 -21.99
C LEU A 426 -1.67 -3.40 -22.35
N GLU A 427 -2.56 -3.41 -21.36
CA GLU A 427 -4.00 -3.47 -21.63
C GLU A 427 -4.71 -2.13 -21.55
N ASN A 428 -3.99 -1.07 -21.13
CA ASN A 428 -4.59 0.24 -20.87
C ASN A 428 -5.84 0.13 -19.99
N SER A 429 -5.79 -0.79 -19.02
CA SER A 429 -6.88 -1.10 -18.11
C SER A 429 -6.35 -1.41 -16.72
N VAL A 430 -7.20 -1.14 -15.73
CA VAL A 430 -7.02 -1.60 -14.35
C VAL A 430 -8.28 -2.33 -13.90
N HIS A 431 -8.13 -3.25 -12.96
CA HIS A 431 -9.17 -4.14 -12.46
C HIS A 431 -9.23 -3.95 -10.95
N VAL A 432 -10.36 -3.50 -10.44
CA VAL A 432 -10.63 -3.43 -9.01
C VAL A 432 -11.34 -4.72 -8.60
N ILE A 433 -10.80 -5.41 -7.60
CA ILE A 433 -11.39 -6.58 -6.94
C ILE A 433 -11.96 -6.06 -5.63
N LEU A 434 -13.27 -6.22 -5.42
CA LEU A 434 -13.88 -5.77 -4.18
C LEU A 434 -13.72 -6.84 -3.09
N GLY A 435 -13.26 -6.41 -1.93
CA GLY A 435 -13.25 -7.18 -0.70
C GLY A 435 -14.67 -7.50 -0.28
N HIS A 436 -14.86 -8.65 0.37
CA HIS A 436 -16.15 -8.94 0.99
C HIS A 436 -16.06 -10.06 2.02
N ALA A 437 -16.99 -10.01 2.98
CA ALA A 437 -17.17 -11.06 3.96
C ALA A 437 -17.49 -12.42 3.32
N ALA A 438 -17.06 -13.49 4.01
CA ALA A 438 -17.64 -14.81 3.76
C ALA A 438 -19.16 -14.74 3.99
N SER A 439 -19.91 -15.53 3.21
CA SER A 439 -21.37 -15.59 3.34
C SER A 439 -21.80 -16.78 4.18
N ALA A 440 -22.63 -16.52 5.19
CA ALA A 440 -23.33 -17.53 5.99
C ALA A 440 -24.11 -18.50 5.10
N VAL A 441 -23.90 -19.80 5.31
CA VAL A 441 -24.61 -20.83 4.57
C VAL A 441 -25.94 -21.12 5.24
N ASN A 442 -27.03 -20.70 4.62
CA ASN A 442 -28.38 -21.16 4.98
C ASN A 442 -28.84 -22.24 4.00
N TRP A 443 -28.55 -23.50 4.34
CA TRP A 443 -28.80 -24.63 3.49
C TRP A 443 -29.86 -25.56 4.07
N VAL A 444 -30.82 -25.94 3.24
CA VAL A 444 -31.84 -26.95 3.55
C VAL A 444 -31.72 -28.09 2.53
N GLY A 445 -31.33 -29.26 3.03
CA GLY A 445 -31.17 -30.50 2.29
C GLY A 445 -32.48 -31.16 1.89
N THR A 446 -32.38 -32.40 1.45
CA THR A 446 -33.52 -33.24 1.05
C THR A 446 -33.49 -34.55 1.82
N SER A 447 -34.47 -35.43 1.61
CA SER A 447 -34.45 -36.76 2.27
C SER A 447 -33.36 -37.73 1.75
N ALA A 448 -32.47 -37.27 0.87
CA ALA A 448 -31.38 -38.07 0.31
C ALA A 448 -30.21 -38.16 1.31
N ARG A 449 -29.08 -38.77 0.91
CA ARG A 449 -27.84 -38.67 1.69
C ARG A 449 -27.00 -37.57 1.06
N GLU A 450 -26.78 -36.51 1.80
CA GLU A 450 -26.03 -35.33 1.35
C GLU A 450 -24.76 -35.10 2.18
N ASN A 451 -23.79 -34.40 1.59
CA ASN A 451 -22.60 -33.93 2.28
C ASN A 451 -22.52 -32.42 2.07
N HIS A 452 -22.59 -31.65 3.16
CA HIS A 452 -22.60 -30.20 3.09
C HIS A 452 -21.72 -29.58 4.17
N GLY A 453 -20.88 -28.64 3.77
CA GLY A 453 -20.07 -27.81 4.67
C GLY A 453 -20.73 -26.46 4.90
N GLY A 454 -20.54 -25.93 6.10
CA GLY A 454 -20.80 -24.55 6.45
C GLY A 454 -19.69 -23.61 5.98
N SER A 455 -19.79 -22.34 6.33
CA SER A 455 -18.75 -21.32 6.15
C SER A 455 -18.15 -20.93 7.52
N PRO A 456 -17.11 -20.09 7.55
CA PRO A 456 -16.65 -19.44 8.79
C PRO A 456 -17.73 -18.65 9.54
N GLU A 457 -18.82 -18.31 8.86
CA GLU A 457 -19.90 -17.48 9.40
C GLU A 457 -20.94 -18.25 10.21
N ASN A 458 -21.96 -17.52 10.70
CA ASN A 458 -23.12 -18.06 11.39
C ASN A 458 -24.05 -18.86 10.46
N ASP A 459 -23.70 -20.11 10.18
CA ASP A 459 -24.46 -21.01 9.32
C ASP A 459 -25.78 -21.51 9.90
N VAL A 460 -26.72 -21.83 9.00
CA VAL A 460 -27.89 -22.66 9.27
C VAL A 460 -27.88 -23.84 8.31
N LEU A 461 -27.44 -25.01 8.80
CA LEU A 461 -27.42 -26.26 8.03
C LEU A 461 -28.53 -27.20 8.49
N ASN A 462 -29.47 -27.52 7.60
CA ASN A 462 -30.58 -28.42 7.88
C ASN A 462 -30.65 -29.54 6.84
N GLY A 463 -30.30 -30.79 7.21
CA GLY A 463 -30.33 -31.93 6.29
C GLY A 463 -31.71 -32.31 5.75
N ALA A 464 -32.81 -31.86 6.38
CA ALA A 464 -34.18 -32.25 6.01
C ALA A 464 -34.49 -33.76 5.93
N GLY A 465 -33.56 -34.62 6.40
CA GLY A 465 -33.73 -36.07 6.62
C GLY A 465 -32.79 -36.91 5.76
N GLY A 466 -32.60 -38.19 6.06
CA GLY A 466 -31.61 -39.03 5.37
C GLY A 466 -30.33 -39.22 6.19
N ASN A 467 -29.26 -39.70 5.55
CA ASN A 467 -27.99 -40.03 6.22
C ASN A 467 -26.92 -38.97 5.90
N ASP A 468 -27.21 -37.73 6.26
CA ASP A 468 -26.39 -36.57 5.88
C ASP A 468 -25.10 -36.46 6.68
N TYR A 469 -24.12 -35.81 6.07
CA TYR A 469 -22.91 -35.34 6.72
C TYR A 469 -22.88 -33.82 6.64
N LEU A 470 -23.10 -33.16 7.78
CA LEU A 470 -23.06 -31.70 7.89
C LEU A 470 -21.83 -31.32 8.71
N ARG A 471 -20.96 -30.48 8.14
CA ARG A 471 -19.76 -29.97 8.80
C ARG A 471 -19.91 -28.46 8.96
N GLY A 472 -20.12 -27.96 10.17
CA GLY A 472 -19.90 -26.53 10.45
C GLY A 472 -18.40 -26.21 10.52
N TRP A 473 -18.04 -24.94 10.36
CA TRP A 473 -16.72 -24.48 10.77
C TRP A 473 -16.70 -24.16 12.26
N ALA A 474 -15.52 -24.31 12.85
CA ALA A 474 -15.24 -23.81 14.19
C ALA A 474 -13.99 -22.94 14.07
N VAL A 475 -14.15 -21.63 14.19
CA VAL A 475 -13.03 -20.75 14.54
C VAL A 475 -12.72 -21.04 16.00
N THR A 476 -11.65 -21.80 16.26
CA THR A 476 -11.19 -22.01 17.64
C THR A 476 -10.57 -20.71 18.13
N THR A 477 -11.38 -19.85 18.73
CA THR A 477 -10.87 -18.82 19.65
C THR A 477 -10.51 -19.53 20.96
N CYS A 478 -9.21 -19.66 21.24
CA CYS A 478 -8.68 -20.23 22.48
C CYS A 478 -8.07 -19.14 23.36
#